data_AF-A0AAU9KZV1-F1
#
_entry.id   AF-A0AAU9KZV1-F1
#
_cell.length_a   1.000
_cell.length_b   1.000
_cell.length_c   1.000
_cell.angle_alpha   90.00
_cell.angle_beta   90.00
_cell.angle_gamma   90.00
#
_symmetry.space_group_name_H-M   'P 1'
#
loop_
_entity.id
_entity.type
_entity.pdbx_description
1 polymer ?
#
loop_
_entity_poly.entity_id
_entity_poly.type
_entity_poly.pdbx_seq_one_letter_code
_entity_poly.pdbx_strand_id
1 'polypeptide(L)' 'MLLTLLEKLPLGQRGKVFVGTSICLAICAYPVLRKQQKAGHDLFSSERPQEIMDQEIKARREKLDIK' A
#
# COMPACT_ATOMS: atom_id res chain seq x y z
N MET A 1 7.09 -20.36 -10.97
CA MET A 1 7.51 -19.83 -12.29
C MET A 1 8.57 -18.72 -12.20
N LEU A 2 8.72 -17.99 -11.09
CA LEU A 2 9.78 -16.98 -10.95
C LEU A 2 11.20 -17.58 -10.87
N LEU A 3 11.34 -18.74 -10.21
CA LEU A 3 12.60 -19.45 -10.04
C LEU A 3 13.21 -19.90 -11.38
N THR A 4 12.38 -20.40 -12.30
CA THR A 4 12.82 -20.84 -13.63
C THR A 4 13.27 -19.69 -14.54
N LEU A 5 12.77 -18.47 -14.33
CA LEU A 5 13.28 -17.27 -15.03
C LEU A 5 14.64 -16.82 -14.49
N LEU A 6 14.86 -16.96 -13.18
CA LEU A 6 16.12 -16.59 -12.53
C LEU A 6 17.27 -17.56 -12.88
N GLU A 7 16.96 -18.81 -13.20
CA GLU A 7 17.93 -19.81 -13.63
C GLU A 7 18.42 -19.64 -15.07
N LYS A 8 17.63 -18.99 -15.95
CA LYS A 8 18.03 -18.70 -17.33
C LYS A 8 18.93 -17.47 -17.49
N LEU A 9 19.08 -16.67 -16.44
CA LEU A 9 20.04 -15.56 -16.43
C LEU A 9 21.44 -16.12 -16.16
N PRO A 10 22.47 -15.78 -16.98
CA PRO A 10 23.87 -16.20 -16.80
C PRO A 10 24.54 -15.44 -15.64
N LEU A 11 23.85 -15.34 -14.50
CA LEU A 11 24.32 -14.68 -13.31
C LEU A 11 24.97 -15.71 -12.40
N GLY A 12 26.20 -15.43 -11.99
CA GLY A 12 26.85 -16.18 -10.92
C GLY A 12 26.04 -16.10 -9.61
N GLN A 13 26.39 -16.93 -8.63
CA GLN A 13 25.64 -17.06 -7.38
C GLN A 13 25.41 -15.72 -6.65
N ARG A 14 26.41 -14.82 -6.68
CA ARG A 14 26.30 -13.45 -6.13
C ARG A 14 25.26 -12.60 -6.88
N GLY A 15 25.15 -12.73 -8.19
CA GLY A 15 24.18 -12.00 -9.01
C GLY A 15 22.74 -12.46 -8.75
N LYS A 16 22.52 -13.77 -8.55
CA LYS A 16 21.20 -14.31 -8.18
C LYS A 16 20.74 -13.81 -6.81
N VAL A 17 21.66 -13.75 -5.84
CA VAL A 17 21.37 -13.19 -4.51
C VAL A 17 21.01 -11.71 -4.62
N PHE A 18 21.80 -10.91 -5.35
CA PHE A 18 21.53 -9.48 -5.54
C PHE A 18 20.16 -9.21 -6.15
N VAL A 19 19.78 -9.94 -7.20
CA VAL A 19 18.48 -9.79 -7.86
C VAL A 19 17.33 -10.21 -6.93
N GLY A 20 17.49 -11.29 -6.17
CA GLY A 20 16.49 -11.70 -5.18
C GLY A 20 16.30 -10.64 -4.08
N THR A 21 17.40 -10.10 -3.54
CA THR A 21 17.37 -9.08 -2.49
C THR A 21 16.75 -7.77 -2.99
N SER A 22 17.08 -7.32 -4.21
CA SER A 22 16.52 -6.08 -4.77
C SER A 22 15.02 -6.20 -5.04
N ILE A 23 14.55 -7.35 -5.52
CA ILE A 23 13.11 -7.61 -5.72
C ILE A 23 12.38 -7.61 -4.38
N CYS A 24 12.90 -8.28 -3.35
CA CYS A 24 12.32 -8.27 -2.01
C CYS A 24 12.22 -6.84 -1.45
N LEU A 25 13.29 -6.06 -1.56
CA LEU A 25 13.30 -4.66 -1.11
C LEU A 25 12.27 -3.81 -1.86
N ALA A 26 12.17 -3.98 -3.18
CA ALA A 26 11.20 -3.24 -4.00
C ALA A 26 9.75 -3.56 -3.60
N ILE A 27 9.43 -4.83 -3.35
CA ILE A 27 8.10 -5.26 -2.90
C ILE A 27 7.78 -4.69 -1.52
N CYS A 28 8.73 -4.71 -0.58
CA CYS A 28 8.56 -4.15 0.76
C CYS A 28 8.45 -2.62 0.77
N ALA A 29 9.14 -1.92 -0.13
CA ALA A 29 9.11 -0.46 -0.25
C ALA A 29 7.88 0.06 -0.99
N TYR A 30 7.30 -0.73 -1.90
CA TYR A 30 6.14 -0.36 -2.68
C TYR A 30 4.93 0.17 -1.87
N PRO A 31 4.45 -0.50 -0.81
CA PRO A 31 3.32 0.02 -0.02
C PRO A 31 3.65 1.32 0.72
N VAL A 32 4.92 1.57 1.04
CA VAL A 32 5.36 2.80 1.71
C VAL A 32 5.34 3.99 0.76
N LEU A 33 5.77 3.78 -0.49
CA LEU A 33 5.82 4.83 -1.51
C LEU A 33 4.47 5.09 -2.18
N ARG A 34 3.66 4.05 -2.40
CA ARG A 34 2.40 4.17 -3.15
C ARG A 34 1.20 4.55 -2.27
N LYS A 35 1.23 4.28 -0.97
CA LYS A 35 0.13 4.70 -0.08
C LYS A 35 0.29 6.19 0.25
N GLN A 36 -0.55 7.02 -0.37
CA GLN A 36 -0.67 8.45 -0.03
C GLN A 36 -1.12 8.67 1.42
N GLN A 37 -2.01 7.82 1.94
CA GLN A 37 -2.41 7.85 3.34
C GLN A 37 -1.72 6.73 4.10
N LYS A 38 -0.85 7.13 5.02
CA LYS A 38 -0.31 6.25 6.05
C LYS A 38 -1.42 5.98 7.07
N ALA A 39 -1.57 4.73 7.50
CA ALA A 39 -2.55 4.37 8.52
C ALA A 39 -2.33 5.26 9.77
N GLY A 40 -3.38 5.96 10.21
CA GLY A 40 -3.32 6.91 11.32
C GLY A 40 -3.00 8.36 10.97
N HIS A 41 -2.54 8.67 9.74
CA HIS A 41 -2.29 10.06 9.34
C HIS A 41 -3.58 10.88 9.23
N ASP A 42 -4.69 10.24 8.88
CA ASP A 42 -6.03 10.85 8.86
C ASP A 42 -6.60 11.14 10.24
N LEU A 43 -6.16 10.44 11.28
CA LEU A 43 -6.71 10.59 12.63
C LEU A 43 -6.32 11.94 13.26
N PHE A 44 -5.29 12.59 12.69
CA PHE A 44 -4.75 13.87 13.16
C PHE A 44 -4.67 14.92 12.05
N SER A 45 -5.24 14.64 10.86
CA SER A 45 -5.29 15.62 9.78
C SER A 45 -6.38 16.65 10.07
N SER A 46 -5.97 17.85 10.48
CA SER A 46 -6.86 19.00 10.65
C SER A 46 -7.45 19.51 9.33
N GLU A 47 -7.08 18.92 8.19
CA GLU A 47 -7.45 19.38 6.84
C GLU A 47 -8.78 18.81 6.32
N ARG A 48 -9.37 17.79 6.96
CA ARG A 48 -10.71 17.35 6.57
C ARG A 48 -11.75 18.30 7.18
N PRO A 49 -12.47 19.11 6.38
CA PRO A 49 -13.55 19.94 6.88
C PRO A 49 -14.58 19.01 7.52
N GLN A 50 -15.01 19.32 8.74
CA GLN A 50 -16.02 18.55 9.48
C GLN A 50 -17.29 18.30 8.65
N GLU A 51 -17.62 19.23 7.74
CA GLU A 51 -18.74 19.12 6.82
C GLU A 51 -18.71 17.86 5.93
N ILE A 52 -17.52 17.41 5.49
CA ILE A 52 -17.40 16.21 4.63
C ILE A 52 -17.55 14.94 5.48
N MET A 53 -17.00 14.95 6.70
CA MET A 53 -17.17 13.85 7.66
C MET A 53 -18.64 13.68 8.05
N ASP A 54 -19.35 14.78 8.30
CA ASP A 54 -20.76 14.77 8.66
C ASP A 54 -21.64 14.31 7.48
N GLN A 55 -21.27 14.64 6.25
CA GLN A 55 -21.94 14.14 5.05
C GLN A 55 -21.75 12.62 4.87
N GLU A 56 -20.53 12.10 5.07
CA GLU A 56 -20.30 10.64 5.00
C GLU A 56 -21.03 9.88 6.12
N ILE A 57 -21.09 10.44 7.33
CA ILE A 57 -21.82 9.84 8.45
C ILE A 57 -23.33 9.83 8.18
N LYS A 58 -23.89 10.94 7.67
CA LYS A 58 -25.31 11.00 7.28
C LYS A 58 -25.62 10.00 6.16
N ALA A 59 -24.80 9.96 5.11
CA ALA A 59 -24.97 9.00 4.02
C ALA A 59 -24.84 7.54 4.47
N ARG A 60 -24.01 7.25 5.49
CA ARG A 60 -23.95 5.91 6.09
C ARG A 60 -25.17 5.60 6.95
N ARG A 61 -25.70 6.56 7.73
CA ARG A 61 -26.90 6.37 8.56
C ARG A 61 -28.15 6.16 7.71
N GLU A 62 -28.32 6.91 6.63
CA GLU A 62 -29.41 6.73 5.66
C GLU A 62 -29.39 5.34 5.01
N LYS A 63 -28.20 4.83 4.67
CA LYS A 63 -28.05 3.47 4.12
C LYS A 63 -28.32 2.35 5.13
N LEU A 64 -28.19 2.65 6.42
CA LEU A 64 -28.43 1.68 7.49
C LEU A 64 -29.86 1.81 8.08
N ASP A 65 -30.68 2.74 7.56
CA ASP A 65 -32.06 3.04 7.99
C ASP A 65 -32.20 3.22 9.51
N ILE A 66 -31.17 3.79 10.14
CA ILE A 66 -31.18 4.11 11.57
C ILE A 66 -31.77 5.51 11.72
N LYS A 67 -33.05 5.58 12.12
CA LYS A 67 -33.78 6.81 12.42
C LYS A 67 -33.15 7.62 13.56
#